data_AF-A0A2E3VZA6-F1
#
_entry.id   AF-A0A2E3VZA6-F1
#
_cell.length_a   1.000
_cell.length_b   1.000
_cell.length_c   1.000
_cell.angle_alpha   90.00
_cell.angle_beta   90.00
_cell.angle_gamma   90.00
#
_symmetry.space_group_name_H-M   'P 1'
#
loop_
_entity.id
_entity.type
_entity.pdbx_description
1 polymer ?
#
loop_
_entity_poly.entity_id
_entity_poly.type
_entity_poly.pdbx_seq_one_letter_code
_entity_poly.pdbx_strand_id
1 'polypeptide(L)'
;MEVSWLFNADYESFLFSGKEHYKQSSNKINQEFEYLIHFFEDEPIFTNKKYSKAFIDHIQGLTGREFKTTSFNKNVHNWWCEVGDLERDQALQSKITSTKFSIENGLETEAKILDDPNTRFEEGKIYKLPGEFSGRGHLKYPKDGKKIKRILSSGLKLIEEPLRNRTVDFSSLVLSEKEVITYENLVDEKFQYKGTKLAPFKVPEGYEKIISMTIDFYLGLGANYPFSIDSYQYRDGDELKLAPVCEVNVRKTMGFIAYRLKSFFKSPYGALLILSDRKAEGRHYTWLSPEENLFQLCFVSADSESQLNSLVTTILE
;
A
#
# COMPACT_ATOMS: atom_id res chain seq x y z
N MET A 1 6.56 31.55 -3.77
CA MET A 1 5.18 31.15 -4.16
C MET A 1 4.71 30.16 -3.11
N GLU A 2 3.47 30.26 -2.65
CA GLU A 2 2.93 29.35 -1.64
C GLU A 2 2.86 27.92 -2.21
N VAL A 3 3.40 26.94 -1.49
CA VAL A 3 3.38 25.52 -1.87
C VAL A 3 2.12 24.88 -1.29
N SER A 4 1.52 23.91 -1.99
CA SER A 4 0.45 23.08 -1.43
C SER A 4 0.61 21.62 -1.84
N TRP A 5 0.10 20.71 -1.02
CA TRP A 5 0.22 19.26 -1.23
C TRP A 5 -1.07 18.63 -1.74
N LEU A 6 -0.97 17.74 -2.74
CA LEU A 6 -2.06 16.89 -3.22
C LEU A 6 -1.80 15.44 -2.80
N PHE A 7 -2.78 14.79 -2.16
CA PHE A 7 -2.74 13.36 -1.88
C PHE A 7 -3.07 12.56 -3.15
N ASN A 8 -2.11 12.38 -4.05
CA ASN A 8 -2.28 11.75 -5.36
C ASN A 8 -2.36 10.21 -5.33
N ALA A 9 -3.28 9.65 -4.53
CA ALA A 9 -3.47 8.20 -4.44
C ALA A 9 -4.06 7.57 -5.71
N ASP A 10 -4.66 8.37 -6.58
CA ASP A 10 -5.16 7.94 -7.89
C ASP A 10 -4.06 7.74 -8.95
N TYR A 11 -2.82 8.13 -8.66
CA TYR A 11 -1.73 8.10 -9.65
C TYR A 11 -1.45 6.70 -10.19
N GLU A 12 -1.44 5.68 -9.32
CA GLU A 12 -1.23 4.28 -9.73
C GLU A 12 -2.32 3.84 -10.73
N SER A 13 -3.58 4.16 -10.47
CA SER A 13 -4.67 3.88 -11.42
C SER A 13 -4.53 4.66 -12.73
N PHE A 14 -3.99 5.88 -12.68
CA PHE A 14 -3.68 6.64 -13.88
C PHE A 14 -2.60 5.94 -14.73
N LEU A 15 -1.52 5.45 -14.12
CA LEU A 15 -0.42 4.79 -14.83
C LEU A 15 -0.92 3.65 -15.73
N PHE A 16 -1.91 2.88 -15.28
CA PHE A 16 -2.45 1.74 -16.03
C PHE A 16 -3.76 2.03 -16.77
N SER A 17 -4.15 3.31 -16.89
CA SER A 17 -5.40 3.70 -17.56
C SER A 17 -5.30 3.88 -19.07
N GLY A 18 -4.08 3.88 -19.63
CA GLY A 18 -3.82 4.21 -21.04
C GLY A 18 -3.86 5.70 -21.37
N LYS A 19 -3.97 6.58 -20.37
CA LYS A 19 -3.88 8.03 -20.54
C LYS A 19 -2.42 8.48 -20.58
N GLU A 20 -2.14 9.51 -21.38
CA GLU A 20 -0.77 10.02 -21.59
C GLU A 20 -0.35 11.08 -20.57
N HIS A 21 -1.31 11.75 -19.92
CA HIS A 21 -1.03 12.89 -19.04
C HIS A 21 -1.77 12.80 -17.70
N TYR A 22 -1.01 12.84 -16.61
CA TYR A 22 -1.58 12.91 -15.27
C TYR A 22 -2.05 14.32 -14.98
N LYS A 23 -3.32 14.45 -14.58
CA LYS A 23 -3.87 15.73 -14.13
C LYS A 23 -4.06 15.69 -12.63
N GLN A 24 -3.25 16.47 -11.92
CA GLN A 24 -3.44 16.74 -10.50
C GLN A 24 -4.87 17.22 -10.27
N SER A 25 -5.63 16.44 -9.49
CA SER A 25 -7.03 16.72 -9.22
C SER A 25 -7.42 16.27 -7.82
N SER A 26 -8.19 17.12 -7.13
CA SER A 26 -8.88 16.74 -5.91
C SER A 26 -10.12 15.94 -6.29
N ASN A 27 -10.00 14.62 -6.20
CA ASN A 27 -11.06 13.66 -6.50
C ASN A 27 -11.40 12.84 -5.25
N LYS A 28 -12.46 12.04 -5.32
CA LYS A 28 -12.96 11.29 -4.16
C LYS A 28 -11.94 10.35 -3.51
N ILE A 29 -11.07 9.72 -4.31
CA ILE A 29 -10.06 8.80 -3.80
C ILE A 29 -9.00 9.58 -3.01
N ASN A 30 -8.55 10.71 -3.57
CA ASN A 30 -7.56 11.58 -2.94
C ASN A 30 -8.13 12.19 -1.64
N GLN A 31 -9.37 12.66 -1.69
CA GLN A 31 -10.09 13.28 -0.56
C GLN A 31 -10.33 12.35 0.62
N GLU A 32 -10.34 11.04 0.38
CA GLU A 32 -10.54 10.05 1.43
C GLU A 32 -9.36 10.03 2.42
N PHE A 33 -8.16 10.38 1.97
CA PHE A 33 -6.94 10.24 2.78
C PHE A 33 -6.11 11.52 2.88
N GLU A 34 -6.50 12.61 2.21
CA GLU A 34 -5.69 13.84 2.15
C GLU A 34 -5.45 14.49 3.53
N TYR A 35 -6.32 14.25 4.51
CA TYR A 35 -6.10 14.71 5.89
C TYR A 35 -4.81 14.13 6.52
N LEU A 36 -4.29 13.01 6.02
CA LEU A 36 -3.03 12.42 6.49
C LEU A 36 -1.83 13.32 6.22
N ILE A 37 -1.89 14.17 5.19
CA ILE A 37 -0.87 15.20 4.93
C ILE A 37 -0.71 16.10 6.17
N HIS A 38 -1.84 16.44 6.80
CA HIS A 38 -1.89 17.31 7.97
C HIS A 38 -1.25 16.72 9.23
N PHE A 39 -0.80 15.47 9.22
CA PHE A 39 0.02 14.91 10.30
C PHE A 39 1.52 15.17 10.10
N PHE A 40 1.95 15.51 8.88
CA PHE A 40 3.36 15.47 8.51
C PHE A 40 3.89 16.74 7.85
N GLU A 41 3.03 17.49 7.17
CA GLU A 41 3.40 18.72 6.47
C GLU A 41 2.74 19.93 7.14
N ASP A 42 3.31 21.13 6.96
CA ASP A 42 2.77 22.40 7.47
C ASP A 42 2.05 23.20 6.37
N GLU A 43 2.32 22.90 5.10
CA GLU A 43 1.74 23.57 3.96
C GLU A 43 0.27 23.18 3.73
N PRO A 44 -0.52 24.06 3.09
CA PRO A 44 -1.92 23.78 2.78
C PRO A 44 -2.13 22.53 1.93
N ILE A 45 -3.23 21.81 2.19
CA ILE A 45 -3.70 20.72 1.35
C ILE A 45 -4.44 21.30 0.14
N PHE A 46 -4.04 20.90 -1.07
CA PHE A 46 -4.77 21.23 -2.30
C PHE A 46 -6.02 20.35 -2.41
N THR A 47 -7.19 20.96 -2.25
CA THR A 47 -8.48 20.26 -2.29
C THR A 47 -9.62 21.18 -2.71
N ASN A 48 -10.62 20.60 -3.39
CA ASN A 48 -11.89 21.29 -3.70
C ASN A 48 -13.01 20.91 -2.72
N LYS A 49 -12.74 20.00 -1.78
CA LYS A 49 -13.70 19.57 -0.78
C LYS A 49 -13.94 20.70 0.22
N LYS A 50 -15.22 20.97 0.50
CA LYS A 50 -15.62 21.83 1.61
C LYS A 50 -15.82 20.95 2.83
N TYR A 51 -14.92 21.03 3.80
CA TYR A 51 -15.01 20.24 5.02
C TYR A 51 -15.99 20.86 6.00
N SER A 52 -16.65 20.00 6.78
CA SER A 52 -17.47 20.44 7.90
C SER A 52 -16.58 21.01 9.01
N LYS A 53 -17.19 21.77 9.92
CA LYS A 53 -16.51 22.20 11.14
C LYS A 53 -16.06 21.01 11.99
N ALA A 54 -16.89 19.97 12.12
CA ALA A 54 -16.55 18.79 12.90
C ALA A 54 -15.31 18.06 12.35
N PHE A 55 -15.18 17.98 11.02
CA PHE A 55 -14.00 17.44 10.36
C PHE A 55 -12.74 18.23 10.72
N ILE A 56 -12.82 19.56 10.58
CA ILE A 56 -11.70 20.46 10.87
C ILE A 56 -11.31 20.37 12.34
N ASP A 57 -12.27 20.50 13.25
CA ASP A 57 -12.07 20.45 14.70
C ASP A 57 -11.43 19.12 15.12
N HIS A 58 -11.86 17.99 14.53
CA HIS A 58 -11.26 16.67 14.77
C HIS A 58 -9.77 16.65 14.41
N ILE A 59 -9.42 17.05 13.19
CA ILE A 59 -8.04 17.00 12.71
C ILE A 59 -7.14 18.01 13.44
N GLN A 60 -7.63 19.22 13.70
CA GLN A 60 -6.92 20.22 14.49
C GLN A 60 -6.71 19.75 15.93
N GLY A 61 -7.72 19.10 16.53
CA GLY A 61 -7.63 18.54 17.88
C GLY A 61 -6.56 17.46 18.03
N LEU A 62 -6.37 16.63 16.99
CA LEU A 62 -5.32 15.59 16.98
C LEU A 62 -3.92 16.16 16.78
N THR A 63 -3.78 17.16 15.92
CA THR A 63 -2.48 17.65 15.48
C THR A 63 -1.99 18.89 16.23
N GLY A 64 -2.90 19.59 16.92
CA GLY A 64 -2.64 20.89 17.54
C GLY A 64 -2.33 22.00 16.54
N ARG A 65 -2.56 21.79 15.24
CA ARG A 65 -2.21 22.70 14.14
C ARG A 65 -3.44 23.12 13.38
N GLU A 66 -3.44 24.35 12.86
CA GLU A 66 -4.48 24.86 11.99
C GLU A 66 -4.58 24.05 10.70
N PHE A 67 -5.72 23.40 10.45
CA PHE A 67 -6.04 22.73 9.19
C PHE A 67 -6.15 23.72 8.02
N LYS A 68 -5.11 23.77 7.18
CA LYS A 68 -5.01 24.69 6.04
C LYS A 68 -5.32 23.97 4.73
N THR A 69 -6.17 24.59 3.91
CA THR A 69 -6.57 24.05 2.61
C THR A 69 -6.59 25.15 1.56
N THR A 70 -6.31 24.80 0.30
CA THR A 70 -6.48 25.70 -0.84
C THR A 70 -7.09 24.98 -2.03
N SER A 71 -7.96 25.67 -2.77
CA SER A 71 -8.49 25.20 -4.06
C SER A 71 -7.82 25.87 -5.26
N PHE A 72 -6.94 26.84 -5.00
CA PHE A 72 -6.22 27.61 -6.02
C PHE A 72 -4.75 27.69 -5.64
N ASN A 73 -3.92 26.94 -6.36
CA ASN A 73 -2.48 27.12 -6.27
C ASN A 73 -1.81 26.87 -7.63
N LYS A 74 -0.85 27.73 -7.98
CA LYS A 74 0.01 27.53 -9.16
C LYS A 74 1.10 26.48 -8.89
N ASN A 75 1.41 26.19 -7.63
CA ASN A 75 2.47 25.26 -7.24
C ASN A 75 1.93 24.13 -6.35
N VAL A 76 1.32 23.13 -6.97
CA VAL A 76 0.80 21.92 -6.29
C VAL A 76 1.82 20.80 -6.41
N HIS A 77 2.29 20.29 -5.28
CA HIS A 77 3.20 19.15 -5.22
C HIS A 77 2.44 17.87 -4.88
N ASN A 78 2.83 16.77 -5.49
CA ASN A 78 2.27 15.46 -5.21
C ASN A 78 2.89 14.91 -3.92
N TRP A 79 2.03 14.52 -2.98
CA TRP A 79 2.47 14.07 -1.67
C TRP A 79 2.73 12.57 -1.60
N TRP A 80 1.86 11.75 -2.21
CA TRP A 80 1.88 10.29 -2.09
C TRP A 80 3.07 9.67 -2.84
N CYS A 81 3.31 10.17 -4.04
CA CYS A 81 4.45 9.80 -4.89
C CYS A 81 4.78 10.94 -5.85
N GLU A 82 6.05 11.03 -6.23
CA GLU A 82 6.46 11.92 -7.31
C GLU A 82 5.84 11.45 -8.63
N VAL A 83 5.58 12.40 -9.53
CA VAL A 83 5.08 12.12 -10.88
C VAL A 83 6.23 12.42 -11.83
N GLY A 84 6.78 11.38 -12.43
CA GLY A 84 7.94 11.45 -13.30
C GLY A 84 7.61 10.99 -14.72
N ASP A 85 8.56 10.27 -15.30
CA ASP A 85 8.42 9.67 -16.63
C ASP A 85 7.40 8.53 -16.59
N LEU A 86 6.42 8.56 -17.51
CA LEU A 86 5.29 7.64 -17.48
C LEU A 86 5.73 6.18 -17.65
N GLU A 87 6.63 5.90 -18.58
CA GLU A 87 7.08 4.53 -18.88
C GLU A 87 7.89 3.97 -17.70
N ARG A 88 8.80 4.78 -17.17
CA ARG A 88 9.58 4.41 -15.98
C ARG A 88 8.67 4.19 -14.77
N ASP A 89 7.76 5.11 -14.48
CA ASP A 89 6.90 5.02 -13.30
C ASP A 89 5.91 3.85 -13.43
N GLN A 90 5.43 3.54 -14.64
CA GLN A 90 4.71 2.29 -14.94
C GLN A 90 5.55 1.05 -14.63
N ALA A 91 6.81 1.02 -15.07
CA ALA A 91 7.70 -0.10 -14.79
C ALA A 91 7.96 -0.27 -13.28
N LEU A 92 8.16 0.84 -12.55
CA LEU A 92 8.40 0.84 -11.11
C LEU A 92 7.18 0.35 -10.30
N GLN A 93 5.96 0.67 -10.71
CA GLN A 93 4.73 0.27 -9.99
C GLN A 93 4.10 -1.03 -10.52
N SER A 94 4.68 -1.66 -11.55
CA SER A 94 4.09 -2.83 -12.18
C SER A 94 4.44 -4.12 -11.43
N LYS A 95 3.41 -4.90 -11.09
CA LYS A 95 3.57 -6.26 -10.56
C LYS A 95 4.29 -7.18 -11.54
N ILE A 96 4.25 -6.89 -12.85
CA ILE A 96 5.01 -7.67 -13.84
C ILE A 96 6.51 -7.48 -13.60
N THR A 97 6.94 -6.28 -13.24
CA THR A 97 8.36 -5.99 -12.97
C THR A 97 8.84 -6.78 -11.76
N SER A 98 8.11 -6.75 -10.64
CA SER A 98 8.47 -7.54 -9.46
C SER A 98 8.41 -9.04 -9.72
N THR A 99 7.40 -9.53 -10.48
CA THR A 99 7.32 -10.95 -10.84
C THR A 99 8.48 -11.39 -11.73
N LYS A 100 8.88 -10.60 -12.74
CA LYS A 100 10.05 -10.89 -13.58
C LYS A 100 11.32 -10.98 -12.74
N PHE A 101 11.55 -9.96 -11.91
CA PHE A 101 12.69 -9.94 -10.99
C PHE A 101 12.73 -11.21 -10.13
N SER A 102 11.60 -11.60 -9.54
CA SER A 102 11.51 -12.80 -8.70
C SER A 102 11.81 -14.08 -9.48
N ILE A 103 11.30 -14.23 -10.71
CA ILE A 103 11.56 -15.41 -11.55
C ILE A 103 13.02 -15.48 -11.97
N GLU A 104 13.58 -14.37 -12.48
CA GLU A 104 14.96 -14.30 -12.98
C GLU A 104 16.01 -14.57 -11.89
N ASN A 105 15.68 -14.27 -10.63
CA ASN A 105 16.54 -14.51 -9.48
C ASN A 105 16.20 -15.80 -8.70
N GLY A 106 15.30 -16.64 -9.23
CA GLY A 106 14.93 -17.91 -8.60
C GLY A 106 14.19 -17.78 -7.26
N LEU A 107 13.59 -16.61 -7.00
CA LEU A 107 12.78 -16.32 -5.81
C LEU A 107 11.33 -16.77 -5.98
N GLU A 108 10.90 -17.01 -7.21
CA GLU A 108 9.59 -17.50 -7.57
C GLU A 108 9.72 -18.46 -8.76
N THR A 109 9.18 -19.67 -8.63
CA THR A 109 9.30 -20.73 -9.67
C THR A 109 7.98 -21.12 -10.30
N GLU A 110 6.84 -20.74 -9.70
CA GLU A 110 5.52 -21.16 -10.15
C GLU A 110 4.72 -20.06 -10.83
N ALA A 111 5.12 -18.79 -10.64
CA ALA A 111 4.45 -17.68 -11.30
C ALA A 111 4.76 -17.64 -12.80
N LYS A 112 3.77 -17.20 -13.58
CA LYS A 112 3.91 -17.00 -15.04
C LYS A 112 3.37 -15.64 -15.42
N ILE A 113 3.99 -15.03 -16.43
CA ILE A 113 3.45 -13.84 -17.09
C ILE A 113 2.75 -14.31 -18.36
N LEU A 114 1.44 -14.12 -18.40
CA LEU A 114 0.57 -14.52 -19.51
C LEU A 114 0.34 -13.34 -20.44
N ASP A 115 0.54 -13.56 -21.73
CA ASP A 115 0.23 -12.61 -22.81
C ASP A 115 -0.54 -13.23 -24.00
N ASP A 116 -0.74 -14.54 -24.02
CA ASP A 116 -1.53 -15.24 -25.05
C ASP A 116 -2.97 -15.50 -24.59
N PRO A 117 -4.01 -14.96 -25.27
CA PRO A 117 -5.42 -15.24 -24.96
C PRO A 117 -5.84 -16.71 -25.12
N ASN A 118 -5.05 -17.53 -25.82
CA ASN A 118 -5.30 -18.97 -25.99
C ASN A 118 -4.68 -19.82 -24.88
N THR A 119 -4.01 -19.19 -23.90
CA THR A 119 -3.47 -19.88 -22.73
C THR A 119 -4.57 -20.71 -22.05
N ARG A 120 -4.22 -21.94 -21.67
CA ARG A 120 -5.08 -22.79 -20.86
C ARG A 120 -4.98 -22.35 -19.40
N PHE A 121 -6.10 -21.94 -18.83
CA PHE A 121 -6.20 -21.55 -17.42
C PHE A 121 -6.37 -22.77 -16.52
N GLU A 122 -5.76 -22.69 -15.35
CA GLU A 122 -5.80 -23.70 -14.30
C GLU A 122 -6.70 -23.24 -13.13
N GLU A 123 -7.43 -24.20 -12.54
CA GLU A 123 -8.13 -23.98 -11.27
C GLU A 123 -7.13 -23.90 -10.10
N GLY A 124 -7.50 -23.23 -9.01
CA GLY A 124 -6.59 -23.04 -7.87
C GLY A 124 -5.47 -22.02 -8.10
N LYS A 125 -5.45 -21.35 -9.26
CA LYS A 125 -4.58 -20.20 -9.53
C LYS A 125 -5.32 -18.89 -9.32
N ILE A 126 -4.55 -17.83 -9.09
CA ILE A 126 -5.02 -16.44 -9.05
C ILE A 126 -4.35 -15.68 -10.19
N TYR A 127 -5.13 -14.84 -10.86
CA TYR A 127 -4.68 -14.06 -12.01
C TYR A 127 -4.75 -12.58 -11.65
N LYS A 128 -3.62 -11.88 -11.74
CA LYS A 128 -3.48 -10.48 -11.31
C LYS A 128 -3.19 -9.57 -12.49
N LEU A 129 -3.80 -8.39 -12.49
CA LEU A 129 -3.43 -7.29 -13.37
C LEU A 129 -2.15 -6.60 -12.85
N PRO A 130 -1.37 -5.96 -13.73
CA PRO A 130 -0.10 -5.34 -13.36
C PRO A 130 -0.23 -4.18 -12.38
N GLY A 131 -1.37 -3.48 -12.36
CA GLY A 131 -1.52 -2.16 -11.75
C GLY A 131 -2.73 -1.96 -10.85
N GLU A 132 -3.31 -3.05 -10.33
CA GLU A 132 -4.41 -2.95 -9.37
C GLU A 132 -3.92 -3.08 -7.92
N PHE A 133 -4.62 -2.47 -6.98
CA PHE A 133 -4.22 -2.39 -5.57
C PHE A 133 -5.19 -3.10 -4.62
N SER A 134 -4.70 -3.49 -3.44
CA SER A 134 -5.48 -4.04 -2.30
C SER A 134 -6.35 -5.25 -2.64
N GLY A 135 -5.82 -6.18 -3.42
CA GLY A 135 -6.52 -7.39 -3.86
C GLY A 135 -7.68 -7.15 -4.83
N ARG A 136 -7.94 -5.89 -5.21
CA ARG A 136 -8.93 -5.57 -6.24
C ARG A 136 -8.45 -6.14 -7.56
N GLY A 137 -9.38 -6.82 -8.23
CA GLY A 137 -9.20 -7.45 -9.54
C GLY A 137 -8.21 -8.62 -9.62
N HIS A 138 -7.89 -9.22 -8.47
CA HIS A 138 -7.56 -10.64 -8.44
C HIS A 138 -8.70 -11.47 -9.05
N LEU A 139 -8.40 -12.22 -10.11
CA LEU A 139 -9.35 -13.06 -10.82
C LEU A 139 -9.10 -14.53 -10.47
N LYS A 140 -10.17 -15.33 -10.41
CA LYS A 140 -10.10 -16.77 -10.14
C LYS A 140 -10.76 -17.55 -11.26
N TYR A 141 -10.08 -18.56 -11.78
CA TYR A 141 -10.65 -19.51 -12.73
C TYR A 141 -11.34 -20.66 -11.98
N PRO A 142 -12.53 -21.16 -12.40
CA PRO A 142 -13.24 -20.87 -13.66
C PRO A 142 -14.13 -19.62 -13.63
N LYS A 143 -14.46 -19.09 -12.44
CA LYS A 143 -15.42 -17.99 -12.23
C LYS A 143 -15.20 -16.79 -13.16
N ASP A 144 -13.95 -16.35 -13.31
CA ASP A 144 -13.57 -15.15 -14.05
C ASP A 144 -12.98 -15.46 -15.45
N GLY A 145 -13.07 -16.70 -15.93
CA GLY A 145 -12.40 -17.14 -17.18
C GLY A 145 -12.71 -16.27 -18.40
N LYS A 146 -13.97 -15.83 -18.57
CA LYS A 146 -14.35 -14.91 -19.67
C LYS A 146 -13.67 -13.55 -19.55
N LYS A 147 -13.53 -13.02 -18.32
CA LYS A 147 -12.87 -11.73 -18.06
C LYS A 147 -11.36 -11.85 -18.31
N ILE A 148 -10.73 -12.93 -17.85
CA ILE A 148 -9.31 -13.25 -18.10
C ILE A 148 -9.04 -13.27 -19.61
N LYS A 149 -9.81 -14.04 -20.40
CA LYS A 149 -9.66 -14.08 -21.87
C LYS A 149 -9.76 -12.71 -22.50
N ARG A 150 -10.78 -11.93 -22.11
CA ARG A 150 -10.99 -10.58 -22.66
C ARG A 150 -9.81 -9.64 -22.41
N ILE A 151 -9.20 -9.70 -21.23
CA ILE A 151 -8.02 -8.90 -20.88
C ILE A 151 -6.82 -9.29 -21.76
N LEU A 152 -6.55 -10.59 -21.90
CA LEU A 152 -5.46 -11.06 -22.75
C LEU A 152 -5.72 -10.72 -24.23
N SER A 153 -6.96 -10.83 -24.70
CA SER A 153 -7.34 -10.47 -26.07
C SER A 153 -7.21 -8.97 -26.36
N SER A 154 -7.21 -8.10 -25.33
CA SER A 154 -6.93 -6.68 -25.50
C SER A 154 -5.43 -6.35 -25.47
N GLY A 155 -4.55 -7.36 -25.46
CA GLY A 155 -3.11 -7.21 -25.42
C GLY A 155 -2.52 -6.89 -24.04
N LEU A 156 -3.34 -6.90 -22.99
CA LEU A 156 -2.86 -6.71 -21.62
C LEU A 156 -2.32 -8.02 -21.06
N LYS A 157 -1.25 -7.92 -20.27
CA LYS A 157 -0.62 -9.06 -19.62
C LYS A 157 -1.26 -9.34 -18.26
N LEU A 158 -1.23 -10.60 -17.86
CA LEU A 158 -1.64 -11.06 -16.53
C LEU A 158 -0.50 -11.81 -15.85
N ILE A 159 -0.53 -11.81 -14.53
CA ILE A 159 0.34 -12.67 -13.71
C ILE A 159 -0.52 -13.83 -13.22
N GLU A 160 -0.13 -15.05 -13.55
CA GLU A 160 -0.68 -16.27 -12.95
C GLU A 160 0.23 -16.71 -11.81
N GLU A 161 -0.33 -16.96 -10.64
CA GLU A 161 0.39 -17.54 -9.50
C GLU A 161 -0.50 -18.56 -8.77
N PRO A 162 0.08 -19.50 -8.00
CA PRO A 162 -0.69 -20.39 -7.14
C PRO A 162 -1.44 -19.62 -6.05
N LEU A 163 -2.67 -20.05 -5.73
CA LEU A 163 -3.37 -19.57 -4.55
C LEU A 163 -2.73 -20.19 -3.30
N ARG A 164 -1.83 -19.44 -2.65
CA ARG A 164 -1.07 -19.92 -1.48
C ARG A 164 -1.80 -19.70 -0.16
N ASN A 165 -1.59 -20.61 0.79
CA ASN A 165 -2.09 -20.49 2.16
C ASN A 165 -1.17 -19.56 2.97
N ARG A 166 -1.36 -18.25 2.80
CA ARG A 166 -0.53 -17.21 3.41
C ARG A 166 -0.76 -17.19 4.92
N THR A 167 0.33 -17.22 5.69
CA THR A 167 0.28 -17.19 7.16
C THR A 167 0.57 -15.81 7.71
N VAL A 168 1.44 -15.06 7.04
CA VAL A 168 1.86 -13.72 7.44
C VAL A 168 2.20 -12.93 6.20
N ASP A 169 1.64 -11.72 6.11
CA ASP A 169 2.02 -10.70 5.16
C ASP A 169 2.88 -9.65 5.85
N PHE A 170 3.93 -9.16 5.19
CA PHE A 170 4.82 -8.16 5.76
C PHE A 170 5.47 -7.34 4.64
N SER A 171 6.04 -6.18 4.97
CA SER A 171 6.82 -5.40 4.00
C SER A 171 8.13 -4.96 4.60
N SER A 172 9.11 -4.74 3.73
CA SER A 172 10.31 -3.97 4.00
C SER A 172 10.14 -2.55 3.43
N LEU A 173 9.97 -1.56 4.30
CA LEU A 173 9.93 -0.14 3.97
C LEU A 173 11.35 0.41 3.88
N VAL A 174 11.70 0.90 2.70
CA VAL A 174 13.01 1.44 2.37
C VAL A 174 12.91 2.96 2.41
N LEU A 175 13.57 3.56 3.40
CA LEU A 175 13.58 5.02 3.62
C LEU A 175 14.85 5.67 3.06
N SER A 176 15.94 4.91 3.01
CA SER A 176 17.21 5.28 2.39
C SER A 176 18.04 4.02 2.14
N GLU A 177 19.23 4.16 1.53
CA GLU A 177 20.18 3.05 1.34
C GLU A 177 20.55 2.33 2.65
N LYS A 178 20.44 3.01 3.79
CA LYS A 178 20.88 2.50 5.11
C LYS A 178 19.73 2.23 6.07
N GLU A 179 18.50 2.54 5.68
CA GLU A 179 17.35 2.47 6.58
C GLU A 179 16.23 1.65 5.93
N VAL A 180 16.11 0.41 6.39
CA VAL A 180 15.06 -0.54 6.02
C VAL A 180 14.32 -0.97 7.27
N ILE A 181 13.00 -0.89 7.24
CA ILE A 181 12.13 -1.20 8.36
C ILE A 181 11.16 -2.28 7.94
N THR A 182 11.13 -3.39 8.68
CA THR A 182 10.17 -4.46 8.43
C THR A 182 8.96 -4.34 9.37
N TYR A 183 7.77 -4.52 8.82
CA TYR A 183 6.52 -4.54 9.58
C TYR A 183 5.53 -5.58 9.03
N GLU A 184 4.61 -6.02 9.86
CA GLU A 184 3.55 -6.94 9.46
C GLU A 184 2.38 -6.16 8.82
N ASN A 185 1.87 -6.69 7.72
CA ASN A 185 0.62 -6.24 7.12
C ASN A 185 -0.50 -7.18 7.55
N LEU A 186 -1.58 -6.59 8.05
CA LEU A 186 -2.80 -7.29 8.38
C LEU A 186 -3.62 -7.35 7.09
N VAL A 187 -3.79 -8.55 6.56
CA VAL A 187 -4.48 -8.81 5.29
C VAL A 187 -5.57 -9.84 5.53
N ASP A 188 -6.77 -9.60 5.02
CA ASP A 188 -7.88 -10.56 5.15
C ASP A 188 -7.79 -11.71 4.12
N GLU A 189 -8.68 -12.69 4.26
CA GLU A 189 -8.85 -13.83 3.35
C GLU A 189 -9.17 -13.44 1.89
N LYS A 190 -9.55 -12.19 1.63
CA LYS A 190 -9.82 -11.62 0.32
C LYS A 190 -8.62 -10.83 -0.23
N PHE A 191 -7.48 -10.91 0.45
CA PHE A 191 -6.26 -10.16 0.14
C PHE A 191 -6.43 -8.64 0.27
N GLN A 192 -7.37 -8.19 1.11
CA GLN A 192 -7.56 -6.77 1.38
C GLN A 192 -6.73 -6.36 2.60
N TYR A 193 -5.98 -5.29 2.43
CA TYR A 193 -5.27 -4.64 3.53
C TYR A 193 -6.25 -4.14 4.61
N LYS A 194 -5.99 -4.52 5.86
CA LYS A 194 -6.70 -4.10 7.08
C LYS A 194 -5.84 -3.27 8.01
N GLY A 195 -4.53 -3.25 7.81
CA GLY A 195 -3.65 -2.44 8.64
C GLY A 195 -2.18 -2.83 8.56
N THR A 196 -1.36 -2.08 9.26
CA THR A 196 0.07 -2.33 9.45
C THR A 196 0.35 -2.39 10.94
N LYS A 197 1.05 -3.43 11.39
CA LYS A 197 1.47 -3.63 12.78
C LYS A 197 2.99 -3.43 12.89
N LEU A 198 3.40 -2.47 13.71
CA LEU A 198 4.78 -2.05 13.94
C LEU A 198 5.31 -2.64 15.24
N ALA A 199 5.59 -3.94 15.20
CA ALA A 199 6.28 -4.68 16.24
C ALA A 199 7.56 -5.31 15.64
N PRO A 200 8.55 -5.70 16.48
CA PRO A 200 9.69 -6.46 16.01
C PRO A 200 9.24 -7.67 15.22
N PHE A 201 9.66 -7.74 13.96
CA PHE A 201 9.34 -8.83 13.06
C PHE A 201 10.60 -9.61 12.74
N LYS A 202 10.63 -10.91 13.04
CA LYS A 202 11.77 -11.76 12.71
C LYS A 202 11.64 -12.26 11.28
N VAL A 203 12.47 -11.71 10.39
CA VAL A 203 12.57 -12.19 9.02
C VAL A 203 13.33 -13.51 8.92
N PRO A 204 13.05 -14.36 7.91
CA PRO A 204 13.81 -15.58 7.67
C PRO A 204 15.29 -15.32 7.34
N GLU A 205 16.14 -16.33 7.56
CA GLU A 205 17.55 -16.27 7.18
C GLU A 205 17.71 -16.01 5.67
N GLY A 206 18.67 -15.17 5.30
CA GLY A 206 18.94 -14.80 3.90
C GLY A 206 17.98 -13.76 3.31
N TYR A 207 16.88 -13.41 3.99
CA TYR A 207 15.93 -12.40 3.52
C TYR A 207 16.57 -11.04 3.27
N GLU A 208 17.46 -10.59 4.16
CA GLU A 208 18.15 -9.29 4.04
C GLU A 208 18.95 -9.18 2.75
N LYS A 209 19.62 -10.26 2.32
CA LYS A 209 20.36 -10.29 1.06
C LYS A 209 19.42 -10.14 -0.14
N ILE A 210 18.26 -10.80 -0.09
CA ILE A 210 17.24 -10.70 -1.14
C ILE A 210 16.71 -9.27 -1.21
N ILE A 211 16.39 -8.65 -0.06
CA ILE A 211 15.91 -7.27 0.00
C ILE A 211 16.96 -6.29 -0.52
N SER A 212 18.23 -6.44 -0.16
CA SER A 212 19.31 -5.59 -0.70
C SER A 212 19.37 -5.67 -2.23
N MET A 213 19.30 -6.88 -2.79
CA MET A 213 19.31 -7.08 -4.25
C MET A 213 18.07 -6.46 -4.92
N THR A 214 16.90 -6.54 -4.28
CA THR A 214 15.68 -5.88 -4.78
C THR A 214 15.80 -4.37 -4.73
N ILE A 215 16.37 -3.80 -3.66
CA ILE A 215 16.64 -2.38 -3.54
C ILE A 215 17.55 -1.92 -4.69
N ASP A 216 18.68 -2.59 -4.88
CA ASP A 216 19.64 -2.23 -5.94
C ASP A 216 18.99 -2.27 -7.33
N PHE A 217 18.18 -3.29 -7.60
CA PHE A 217 17.44 -3.41 -8.86
C PHE A 217 16.48 -2.23 -9.07
N TYR A 218 15.65 -1.89 -8.09
CA TYR A 218 14.68 -0.81 -8.22
C TYR A 218 15.34 0.58 -8.26
N LEU A 219 16.41 0.81 -7.51
CA LEU A 219 17.21 2.04 -7.63
C LEU A 219 17.85 2.15 -9.02
N GLY A 220 18.32 1.03 -9.59
CA GLY A 220 18.81 0.96 -10.97
C GLY A 220 17.76 1.30 -12.03
N LEU A 221 16.48 1.05 -11.74
CA LEU A 221 15.34 1.47 -12.57
C LEU A 221 14.95 2.95 -12.36
N GLY A 222 15.58 3.64 -11.39
CA GLY A 222 15.31 5.04 -11.06
C GLY A 222 14.22 5.23 -10.01
N ALA A 223 14.00 4.24 -9.13
CA ALA A 223 13.13 4.42 -7.96
C ALA A 223 13.70 5.50 -7.01
N ASN A 224 12.80 6.29 -6.42
CA ASN A 224 13.11 7.22 -5.35
C ASN A 224 12.52 6.72 -4.02
N TYR A 225 13.11 7.14 -2.90
CA TYR A 225 12.58 6.86 -1.57
C TYR A 225 11.38 7.76 -1.23
N PRO A 226 10.45 7.31 -0.36
CA PRO A 226 10.38 5.97 0.21
C PRO A 226 9.65 4.99 -0.72
N PHE A 227 9.95 3.70 -0.58
CA PHE A 227 9.20 2.62 -1.23
C PHE A 227 9.09 1.40 -0.33
N SER A 228 8.15 0.50 -0.64
CA SER A 228 7.96 -0.74 0.15
C SER A 228 8.04 -1.97 -0.73
N ILE A 229 8.73 -2.99 -0.25
CA ILE A 229 8.81 -4.31 -0.87
C ILE A 229 7.93 -5.24 -0.04
N ASP A 230 6.85 -5.73 -0.65
CA ASP A 230 5.89 -6.62 0.01
C ASP A 230 6.36 -8.07 -0.12
N SER A 231 6.19 -8.79 0.98
CA SER A 231 6.60 -10.18 1.16
C SER A 231 5.52 -10.95 1.91
N TYR A 232 5.55 -12.28 1.81
CA TYR A 232 4.68 -13.10 2.64
C TYR A 232 5.26 -14.49 2.91
N GLN A 233 4.87 -15.06 4.04
CA GLN A 233 5.07 -16.46 4.35
C GLN A 233 3.80 -17.26 4.04
N TYR A 234 3.97 -18.50 3.61
CA TYR A 234 2.86 -19.40 3.32
C TYR A 234 3.19 -20.84 3.67
N ARG A 235 2.16 -21.65 3.96
CA ARG A 235 2.31 -23.09 4.16
C ARG A 235 2.18 -23.83 2.84
N ASP A 236 3.13 -24.74 2.61
CA ASP A 236 3.09 -25.75 1.56
C ASP A 236 3.28 -27.12 2.21
N GLY A 237 2.16 -27.82 2.45
CA GLY A 237 2.13 -28.96 3.36
C GLY A 237 2.54 -28.55 4.78
N ASP A 238 3.56 -29.23 5.32
CA ASP A 238 4.12 -28.97 6.65
C ASP A 238 5.25 -27.92 6.63
N GLU A 239 5.67 -27.46 5.45
CA GLU A 239 6.76 -26.49 5.30
C GLU A 239 6.24 -25.05 5.29
N LEU A 240 6.96 -24.17 6.01
CA LEU A 240 6.77 -22.73 5.92
C LEU A 240 7.72 -22.18 4.85
N LYS A 241 7.14 -21.69 3.75
CA LYS A 241 7.87 -21.09 2.63
C LYS A 241 7.74 -19.58 2.63
N LEU A 242 8.64 -18.92 1.92
CA LEU A 242 8.74 -17.48 1.80
C LEU A 242 8.59 -17.08 0.33
N ALA A 243 7.71 -16.12 0.07
CA ALA A 243 7.70 -15.33 -1.15
C ALA A 243 8.28 -13.95 -0.81
N PRO A 244 9.58 -13.72 -1.06
CA PRO A 244 10.30 -12.57 -0.52
C PRO A 244 9.98 -11.27 -1.25
N VAL A 245 9.52 -11.35 -2.51
CA VAL A 245 9.17 -10.19 -3.33
C VAL A 245 7.91 -10.52 -4.12
N CYS A 246 6.76 -10.07 -3.63
CA CYS A 246 5.49 -10.25 -4.34
C CYS A 246 5.05 -8.99 -5.09
N GLU A 247 5.33 -7.82 -4.52
CA GLU A 247 4.98 -6.52 -5.06
C GLU A 247 5.98 -5.48 -4.54
N VAL A 248 6.27 -4.46 -5.34
CA VAL A 248 7.03 -3.30 -4.89
C VAL A 248 6.21 -2.04 -5.17
N ASN A 249 6.04 -1.22 -4.15
CA ASN A 249 5.26 0.00 -4.18
C ASN A 249 6.21 1.19 -4.07
N VAL A 250 6.52 1.86 -5.19
CA VAL A 250 7.46 2.99 -5.24
C VAL A 250 6.75 4.30 -4.88
N ARG A 251 6.28 4.37 -3.64
CA ARG A 251 5.46 5.46 -3.10
C ARG A 251 5.41 5.40 -1.57
N LYS A 252 4.94 6.48 -0.94
CA LYS A 252 4.54 6.45 0.48
C LYS A 252 3.40 5.44 0.63
N THR A 253 3.60 4.36 1.36
CA THR A 253 2.57 3.34 1.61
C THR A 253 1.82 3.61 2.91
N MET A 254 0.75 2.84 3.19
CA MET A 254 0.09 2.91 4.51
C MET A 254 1.03 2.48 5.64
N GLY A 255 1.99 1.59 5.37
CA GLY A 255 3.03 1.25 6.32
C GLY A 255 4.02 2.38 6.59
N PHE A 256 4.36 3.19 5.57
CA PHE A 256 5.09 4.45 5.77
C PHE A 256 4.32 5.41 6.69
N ILE A 257 3.02 5.59 6.46
CA ILE A 257 2.18 6.42 7.32
C ILE A 257 2.16 5.87 8.75
N ALA A 258 1.94 4.57 8.93
CA ALA A 258 1.95 3.92 10.23
C ALA A 258 3.27 4.20 10.96
N TYR A 259 4.41 4.03 10.28
CA TYR A 259 5.72 4.28 10.84
C TYR A 259 5.89 5.74 11.29
N ARG A 260 5.46 6.70 10.47
CA ARG A 260 5.51 8.13 10.83
C ARG A 260 4.58 8.48 11.98
N LEU A 261 3.39 7.87 12.05
CA LEU A 261 2.45 8.04 13.16
C LEU A 261 2.97 7.47 14.48
N LYS A 262 3.69 6.34 14.44
CA LYS A 262 4.34 5.79 15.63
C LYS A 262 5.25 6.81 16.32
N SER A 263 6.04 7.53 15.53
CA SER A 263 6.88 8.64 16.01
C SER A 263 6.05 9.82 16.51
N PHE A 264 4.98 10.18 15.79
CA PHE A 264 4.06 11.26 16.20
C PHE A 264 3.43 10.99 17.58
N PHE A 265 2.94 9.78 17.81
CA PHE A 265 2.35 9.35 19.09
C PHE A 265 3.38 8.91 20.13
N LYS A 266 4.68 8.95 19.81
CA LYS A 266 5.79 8.55 20.71
C LYS A 266 5.62 7.16 21.32
N SER A 267 5.11 6.20 20.53
CA SER A 267 4.79 4.86 21.03
C SER A 267 5.86 3.84 20.63
N PRO A 268 6.30 2.94 21.52
CA PRO A 268 7.28 1.90 21.19
C PRO A 268 6.71 0.83 20.25
N TYR A 269 5.40 0.61 20.27
CA TYR A 269 4.66 -0.29 19.39
C TYR A 269 3.43 0.42 18.84
N GLY A 270 3.05 0.15 17.60
CA GLY A 270 1.83 0.75 17.07
C GLY A 270 1.20 -0.03 15.95
N ALA A 271 -0.06 0.25 15.65
CA ALA A 271 -0.71 -0.27 14.47
C ALA A 271 -1.60 0.79 13.83
N LEU A 272 -1.54 0.89 12.50
CA LEU A 272 -2.52 1.63 11.72
C LEU A 272 -3.55 0.64 11.21
N LEU A 273 -4.82 0.82 11.53
CA LEU A 273 -5.90 -0.05 11.09
C LEU A 273 -6.88 0.71 10.19
N ILE A 274 -7.48 0.00 9.23
CA ILE A 274 -8.54 0.49 8.36
C ILE A 274 -9.79 -0.36 8.54
N LEU A 275 -10.90 0.29 8.88
CA LEU A 275 -12.18 -0.33 9.19
C LEU A 275 -13.29 0.24 8.31
N SER A 276 -14.38 -0.51 8.15
CA SER A 276 -15.61 -0.01 7.51
C SER A 276 -16.35 0.97 8.41
N ASP A 277 -16.27 0.76 9.73
CA ASP A 277 -17.07 1.48 10.72
C ASP A 277 -16.23 1.80 11.95
N ARG A 278 -16.59 2.90 12.63
CA ARG A 278 -15.98 3.23 13.91
C ARG A 278 -16.52 2.30 15.00
N LYS A 279 -15.60 1.75 15.79
CA LYS A 279 -15.92 1.16 17.09
C LYS A 279 -15.98 2.26 18.16
N ALA A 280 -16.55 1.93 19.32
CA ALA A 280 -16.59 2.82 20.48
C ALA A 280 -15.20 3.40 20.79
N GLU A 281 -15.10 4.56 21.43
CA GLU A 281 -13.79 5.11 21.80
C GLU A 281 -13.08 4.24 22.85
N GLY A 282 -11.75 4.18 22.75
CA GLY A 282 -10.91 3.44 23.69
C GLY A 282 -9.64 4.22 24.02
N ARG A 283 -9.11 4.02 25.22
CA ARG A 283 -7.92 4.76 25.71
C ARG A 283 -6.63 4.50 24.90
N HIS A 284 -6.59 3.42 24.13
CA HIS A 284 -5.37 2.93 23.48
C HIS A 284 -5.39 3.08 21.94
N TYR A 285 -6.41 3.71 21.38
CA TYR A 285 -6.44 4.02 19.96
C TYR A 285 -7.08 5.37 19.69
N THR A 286 -6.60 5.99 18.63
CA THR A 286 -7.01 7.31 18.19
C THR A 286 -7.60 7.18 16.80
N TRP A 287 -8.87 7.56 16.62
CA TRP A 287 -9.46 7.68 15.30
C TRP A 287 -8.81 8.84 14.56
N LEU A 288 -8.11 8.55 13.47
CA LEU A 288 -7.42 9.53 12.65
C LEU A 288 -8.37 10.17 11.64
N SER A 289 -9.16 9.33 10.96
CA SER A 289 -10.17 9.78 9.99
C SER A 289 -11.33 10.46 10.71
N PRO A 290 -11.91 11.53 10.17
CA PRO A 290 -13.19 12.05 10.64
C PRO A 290 -14.35 11.07 10.41
N GLU A 291 -15.47 11.23 11.13
CA GLU A 291 -16.64 10.32 11.02
C GLU A 291 -17.27 10.30 9.62
N GLU A 292 -17.14 11.38 8.87
CA GLU A 292 -17.71 11.54 7.53
C GLU A 292 -16.95 10.74 6.45
N ASN A 293 -15.80 10.17 6.79
CA ASN A 293 -15.00 9.36 5.85
C ASN A 293 -15.64 8.00 5.58
N LEU A 294 -15.41 7.49 4.36
CA LEU A 294 -15.89 6.14 4.01
C LEU A 294 -15.09 5.07 4.74
N PHE A 295 -13.78 5.27 4.88
CA PHE A 295 -12.91 4.37 5.61
C PHE A 295 -12.52 4.99 6.94
N GLN A 296 -12.64 4.19 8.00
CA GLN A 296 -12.31 4.61 9.34
C GLN A 296 -10.89 4.15 9.68
N LEU A 297 -9.99 5.11 9.82
CA LEU A 297 -8.59 4.87 10.15
C LEU A 297 -8.39 5.12 11.63
N CYS A 298 -7.77 4.18 12.33
CA CYS A 298 -7.31 4.39 13.70
C CYS A 298 -5.84 4.02 13.86
N PHE A 299 -5.17 4.75 14.75
CA PHE A 299 -3.84 4.39 15.20
C PHE A 299 -3.91 3.84 16.62
N VAL A 300 -3.44 2.61 16.81
CA VAL A 300 -3.31 1.94 18.10
C VAL A 300 -1.90 2.20 18.62
N SER A 301 -1.77 2.67 19.85
CA SER A 301 -0.49 2.82 20.56
C SER A 301 -0.41 1.82 21.69
N ALA A 302 0.75 1.18 21.87
CA ALA A 302 0.93 0.16 22.89
C ALA A 302 2.34 0.21 23.49
N ASP A 303 2.44 -0.18 24.76
CA ASP A 303 3.70 -0.23 25.51
C ASP A 303 4.40 -1.60 25.40
N SER A 304 3.68 -2.62 24.89
CA SER A 304 4.20 -3.96 24.66
C SER A 304 3.56 -4.61 23.42
N GLU A 305 4.27 -5.58 22.85
CA GLU A 305 3.78 -6.36 21.71
C GLU A 305 2.52 -7.17 22.07
N SER A 306 2.46 -7.75 23.28
CA SER A 306 1.29 -8.50 23.74
C SER A 306 0.04 -7.62 23.84
N GLN A 307 0.19 -6.40 24.36
CA GLN A 307 -0.89 -5.42 24.40
C GLN A 307 -1.32 -5.02 22.99
N LEU A 308 -0.36 -4.77 22.08
CA LEU A 308 -0.66 -4.42 20.69
C LEU A 308 -1.48 -5.53 20.01
N ASN A 309 -1.03 -6.79 20.11
CA ASN A 309 -1.72 -7.93 19.52
C ASN A 309 -3.15 -8.06 20.07
N SER A 310 -3.34 -7.93 21.39
CA SER A 310 -4.67 -7.98 22.00
C SER A 310 -5.59 -6.88 21.46
N LEU A 311 -5.10 -5.63 21.39
CA LEU A 311 -5.90 -4.50 20.90
C LEU A 311 -6.25 -4.64 19.42
N VAL A 312 -5.29 -5.04 18.59
CA VAL A 312 -5.50 -5.25 17.16
C VAL A 312 -6.56 -6.33 16.91
N THR A 313 -6.48 -7.47 17.60
CA THR A 313 -7.49 -8.53 17.50
C THR A 313 -8.88 -8.01 17.89
N THR A 314 -9.02 -7.37 19.05
CA THR A 314 -10.30 -6.81 19.50
C THR A 314 -10.88 -5.75 18.55
N ILE A 315 -10.02 -4.96 17.90
CA ILE A 315 -10.48 -3.92 16.96
C ILE A 315 -10.84 -4.51 15.59
N LEU A 316 -10.25 -5.63 15.17
CA LEU A 316 -10.59 -6.24 13.88
C LEU A 316 -11.75 -7.26 13.95
N GLU A 317 -12.05 -7.83 15.12
CA GLU A 317 -13.19 -8.75 15.37
C GLU A 317 -14.52 -8.03 15.61
#